data_AF-A0A0R3RNV3-F1
#
_entry.id   AF-A0A0R3RNV3-F1
#
_cell.length_a   1.000
_cell.length_b   1.000
_cell.length_c   1.000
_cell.angle_alpha   90.00
_cell.angle_beta   90.00
_cell.angle_gamma   90.00
#
_symmetry.space_group_name_H-M   'P 1'
#
loop_
_entity.id
_entity.type
_entity.pdbx_description
1 polymer ?
#
loop_
_entity_poly.entity_id
_entity_poly.type
_entity_poly.pdbx_seq_one_letter_code
_entity_poly.pdbx_strand_id
1 'polypeptide(L)'
;LRNIQPQIALQQQSISRFFVQDLTFERKNECRLKQIDPWDPQLFSYLRPHWNPYKACRINRQMHTEFKCNTIRMLDNTTSECEFRCLYADSELDFKTSNWTKMKRNEAYHASCDFIETHCREGGNTTFRYIHSQARYLHLATVIFVSASDFN
;
A
#
# COMPACT_ATOMS: atom_id res chain seq x y z
N LEU A 1 6.79 49.83 -49.17
CA LEU A 1 8.19 49.86 -48.67
C LEU A 1 8.20 50.21 -47.18
N ARG A 2 8.36 49.20 -46.32
CA ARG A 2 9.12 49.24 -45.06
C ARG A 2 9.11 47.83 -44.47
N ASN A 3 10.21 47.14 -44.73
CA ASN A 3 10.61 45.86 -44.16
C ASN A 3 11.03 46.09 -42.71
N ILE A 4 10.42 45.41 -41.74
CA ILE A 4 10.96 45.31 -40.37
C ILE A 4 10.63 43.90 -39.84
N GLN A 5 11.53 42.95 -40.09
CA GLN A 5 11.75 41.82 -39.21
C GLN A 5 12.75 42.25 -38.12
N PRO A 6 12.54 41.85 -36.86
CA PRO A 6 13.67 41.50 -36.02
C PRO A 6 13.53 40.06 -35.52
N GLN A 7 14.68 39.41 -35.51
CA GLN A 7 14.89 38.00 -35.25
C GLN A 7 14.64 37.65 -33.78
N ILE A 8 13.91 36.56 -33.55
CA ILE A 8 13.79 35.94 -32.24
C ILE A 8 15.14 35.27 -31.96
N ALA A 9 15.95 35.88 -31.10
CA ALA A 9 17.19 35.29 -30.60
C ALA A 9 16.84 34.06 -29.75
N LEU A 10 17.07 32.87 -30.31
CA LEU A 10 17.09 31.61 -29.56
C LEU A 10 18.31 31.62 -28.64
N GLN A 11 18.10 32.03 -27.39
CA GLN A 11 19.10 31.88 -26.34
C GLN A 11 19.13 30.40 -25.91
N GLN A 12 19.97 29.59 -26.56
CA GLN A 12 20.39 28.29 -26.04
C GLN A 12 21.17 28.52 -24.74
N GLN A 13 20.48 28.48 -23.60
CA GLN A 13 21.15 28.43 -22.31
C GLN A 13 21.57 26.98 -22.04
N SER A 14 22.87 26.76 -22.12
CA SER A 14 23.56 25.51 -21.80
C SER A 14 23.22 25.05 -20.38
N ILE A 15 22.54 23.90 -20.26
CA ILE A 15 22.36 23.18 -18.99
C ILE A 15 23.68 22.48 -18.69
N SER A 16 24.65 23.21 -18.13
CA SER A 16 25.96 22.64 -17.77
C SER A 16 26.44 23.05 -16.38
N ARG A 17 25.53 23.47 -15.50
CA ARG A 17 25.87 23.90 -14.14
C ARG A 17 24.89 23.42 -13.08
N PHE A 18 24.56 22.13 -13.09
CA PHE A 18 23.81 21.53 -11.98
C PHE A 18 24.55 20.33 -11.40
N PHE A 19 24.99 20.53 -10.15
CA PHE A 19 25.47 19.57 -9.16
C PHE A 19 26.80 18.85 -9.41
N VAL A 20 27.90 19.55 -9.09
CA VAL A 20 28.98 18.92 -8.32
C VAL A 20 28.79 19.41 -6.88
N GLN A 21 28.03 18.67 -6.08
CA GLN A 21 28.07 18.83 -4.63
C GLN A 21 29.07 17.82 -4.09
N ASP A 22 30.21 18.35 -3.66
CA ASP A 22 31.17 17.67 -2.81
C ASP A 22 30.43 17.20 -1.55
N LEU A 23 30.25 15.88 -1.42
CA LEU A 23 29.62 15.27 -0.24
C LEU A 23 30.65 15.16 0.89
N THR A 24 31.06 16.28 1.45
CA THR A 24 31.65 16.26 2.80
C THR A 24 30.50 16.05 3.79
N PHE A 25 30.23 14.78 4.11
CA PHE A 25 29.26 14.39 5.12
C PHE A 25 29.84 14.73 6.51
N GLU A 26 29.66 15.96 6.96
CA GLU A 26 29.83 16.27 8.38
C GLU A 26 28.75 15.52 9.16
N ARG A 27 29.20 14.58 10.00
CA ARG A 27 28.34 13.78 10.86
C ARG A 27 27.72 14.70 11.93
N LYS A 28 26.60 15.35 11.61
CA LYS A 28 25.77 16.05 12.60
C LYS A 28 25.07 15.01 13.48
N ASN A 29 25.19 15.18 14.80
CA ASN A 29 24.51 14.36 15.82
C ASN A 29 23.00 14.70 15.93
N GLU A 30 22.32 14.93 14.81
CA GLU A 30 20.89 15.18 14.76
C GLU A 30 20.23 14.05 13.99
N CYS A 31 19.31 13.32 14.63
CA CYS A 31 18.44 12.37 13.94
C CYS A 31 17.40 13.17 13.15
N ARG A 32 17.77 13.66 11.97
CA ARG A 32 16.82 14.27 11.04
C ARG A 32 16.14 13.14 10.29
N LEU A 33 14.82 13.05 10.43
CA LEU A 33 13.99 12.22 9.56
C LEU A 33 14.35 12.56 8.11
N LYS A 34 14.77 11.55 7.34
CA LYS A 34 15.08 11.71 5.93
C LYS A 34 13.82 12.23 5.24
N GLN A 35 13.92 13.37 4.56
CA GLN A 35 12.85 13.78 3.65
C GLN A 35 12.72 12.70 2.56
N ILE A 36 11.55 12.07 2.51
CA ILE A 36 11.22 11.10 1.48
C ILE A 36 10.98 11.89 0.20
N ASP A 37 11.70 11.57 -0.88
CA ASP A 37 11.41 12.10 -2.20
C ASP A 37 10.13 11.44 -2.71
N PRO A 38 9.01 12.18 -2.88
CA PRO A 38 7.76 11.61 -3.39
C PRO A 38 7.91 11.06 -4.81
N TRP A 39 8.97 11.47 -5.53
CA TRP A 39 9.26 11.10 -6.90
C TRP A 39 10.42 10.10 -7.01
N ASP A 40 10.80 9.44 -5.92
CA ASP A 40 11.81 8.38 -5.96
C ASP A 40 11.38 7.32 -7.00
N PRO A 41 12.19 7.06 -8.04
CA PRO A 41 11.86 6.08 -9.07
C PRO A 41 11.58 4.67 -8.53
N GLN A 42 12.12 4.32 -7.36
CA GLN A 42 11.84 3.05 -6.69
C GLN A 42 10.38 2.94 -6.22
N LEU A 43 9.70 4.07 -5.99
CA LEU A 43 8.30 4.12 -5.58
C LEU A 43 7.33 4.04 -6.77
N PHE A 44 7.78 4.28 -7.99
CA PHE A 44 6.90 4.37 -9.17
C PHE A 44 6.10 3.11 -9.45
N SER A 45 6.61 1.93 -9.10
CA SER A 45 5.86 0.68 -9.24
C SER A 45 4.69 0.60 -8.26
N TYR A 46 4.84 1.13 -7.05
CA TYR A 46 3.79 1.18 -6.02
C TYR A 46 2.68 2.17 -6.37
N LEU A 47 2.97 3.16 -7.23
CA LEU A 47 1.98 4.11 -7.74
C LEU A 47 1.08 3.51 -8.83
N ARG A 48 1.38 2.32 -9.36
CA ARG A 48 0.59 1.67 -10.42
C ARG A 48 -0.52 0.80 -9.81
N PRO A 49 -1.80 1.10 -10.04
CA PRO A 49 -2.92 0.36 -9.41
C PRO A 49 -2.96 -1.14 -9.70
N HIS A 50 -2.40 -1.58 -10.83
CA HIS A 50 -2.40 -2.98 -11.25
C HIS A 50 -1.05 -3.68 -11.07
N TRP A 51 -0.08 -3.02 -10.45
CA TRP A 51 1.19 -3.66 -10.15
C TRP A 51 1.03 -4.64 -8.98
N ASN A 52 1.31 -5.91 -9.23
CA ASN A 52 1.30 -6.95 -8.22
C ASN A 52 2.74 -7.14 -7.70
N PRO A 53 3.08 -6.67 -6.48
CA PRO A 53 4.43 -6.83 -5.91
C PRO A 53 4.82 -8.30 -5.76
N TYR A 54 3.85 -9.19 -5.68
CA TYR A 54 4.06 -10.62 -5.49
C TYR A 54 4.21 -11.42 -6.77
N LYS A 55 4.14 -10.79 -7.95
CA LYS A 55 4.26 -11.51 -9.22
C LYS A 55 5.59 -12.26 -9.36
N ALA A 56 6.67 -11.74 -8.75
CA ALA A 56 7.97 -12.37 -8.71
C ALA A 56 8.21 -13.19 -7.42
N CYS A 57 7.29 -13.13 -6.45
CA CYS A 57 7.42 -13.82 -5.18
C CYS A 57 6.86 -15.24 -5.30
N ARG A 58 7.61 -16.24 -4.83
CA ARG A 58 7.09 -17.61 -4.65
C ARG A 58 6.29 -17.67 -3.35
N ILE A 59 5.05 -17.22 -3.38
CA ILE A 59 4.14 -17.32 -2.24
C ILE A 59 3.52 -18.71 -2.25
N ASN A 60 3.93 -19.54 -1.29
CA ASN A 60 3.34 -20.87 -1.08
C ASN A 60 2.13 -20.84 -0.13
N ARG A 61 1.84 -19.69 0.49
CA ARG A 61 0.69 -19.52 1.39
C ARG A 61 -0.57 -19.30 0.54
N GLN A 62 -1.58 -20.13 0.76
CA GLN A 62 -2.89 -19.98 0.13
C GLN A 62 -3.64 -18.83 0.80
N MET A 63 -4.16 -17.89 0.01
CA MET A 63 -5.04 -16.84 0.55
C MET A 63 -6.41 -17.44 0.85
N HIS A 64 -6.97 -17.12 2.02
CA HIS A 64 -8.27 -17.63 2.45
C HIS A 64 -9.40 -16.60 2.35
N THR A 65 -9.05 -15.31 2.37
CA THR A 65 -10.00 -14.20 2.33
C THR A 65 -9.54 -13.17 1.32
N GLU A 66 -10.50 -12.43 0.75
CA GLU A 66 -10.22 -11.27 -0.10
C GLU A 66 -11.00 -10.05 0.35
N PHE A 67 -10.38 -8.88 0.22
CA PHE A 67 -10.99 -7.58 0.48
C PHE A 67 -10.91 -6.70 -0.77
N LYS A 68 -12.05 -6.46 -1.40
CA LYS A 68 -12.17 -5.67 -2.64
C LYS A 68 -13.40 -4.79 -2.58
N CYS A 69 -13.26 -3.53 -2.97
CA CYS A 69 -14.38 -2.57 -3.03
C CYS A 69 -15.18 -2.54 -1.72
N ASN A 70 -14.50 -2.32 -0.59
CA ASN A 70 -15.09 -2.35 0.76
C ASN A 70 -15.83 -3.65 1.13
N THR A 71 -15.62 -4.73 0.40
CA THR A 71 -16.32 -5.99 0.60
C THR A 71 -15.32 -7.07 0.94
N ILE A 72 -15.50 -7.72 2.09
CA ILE A 72 -14.69 -8.84 2.53
C ILE A 72 -15.46 -10.15 2.39
N ARG A 73 -14.80 -11.17 1.86
CA ARG A 73 -15.39 -12.51 1.71
C ARG A 73 -14.34 -13.60 1.84
N MET A 74 -14.80 -14.82 2.12
CA MET A 74 -13.99 -16.02 2.02
C MET A 74 -13.79 -16.41 0.55
N LEU A 75 -12.62 -16.97 0.23
CA LEU A 75 -12.34 -17.59 -1.06
C LEU A 75 -12.83 -19.05 -1.05
N ASP A 76 -13.33 -19.52 -2.19
CA ASP A 76 -14.07 -20.79 -2.31
C ASP A 76 -13.22 -22.03 -1.96
N ASN A 77 -11.90 -21.92 -2.09
CA ASN A 77 -10.93 -22.95 -1.76
C ASN A 77 -10.62 -23.05 -0.26
N THR A 78 -11.27 -22.25 0.59
CA THR A 78 -11.03 -22.23 2.04
C THR A 78 -11.85 -23.29 2.76
N THR A 79 -11.16 -24.22 3.43
CA THR A 79 -11.78 -25.22 4.30
C THR A 79 -11.98 -24.71 5.73
N SER A 80 -11.10 -23.81 6.18
CA SER A 80 -11.07 -23.24 7.52
C SER A 80 -12.28 -22.36 7.85
N GLU A 81 -12.63 -22.27 9.13
CA GLU A 81 -13.60 -21.30 9.64
C GLU A 81 -12.90 -19.95 9.82
N CYS A 82 -13.44 -18.88 9.21
CA CYS A 82 -12.85 -17.55 9.25
C CYS A 82 -13.72 -16.55 10.01
N GLU A 83 -13.07 -15.62 10.68
CA GLU A 83 -13.65 -14.46 11.31
C GLU A 83 -12.87 -13.20 10.92
N PHE A 84 -13.54 -12.05 10.97
CA PHE A 84 -12.90 -10.77 10.69
C PHE A 84 -13.32 -9.70 11.71
N ARG A 85 -12.48 -8.68 11.86
CA ARG A 85 -12.78 -7.48 12.65
C ARG A 85 -12.10 -6.25 12.07
N CYS A 86 -12.65 -5.08 12.36
CA CYS A 86 -12.04 -3.82 12.01
C CYS A 86 -10.95 -3.43 13.03
N LEU A 87 -9.87 -2.85 12.53
CA LEU A 87 -8.83 -2.19 13.30
C LEU A 87 -8.93 -0.68 13.08
N TYR A 88 -8.87 0.08 14.16
CA TYR A 88 -8.89 1.54 14.17
C TYR A 88 -7.66 2.04 14.90
N ALA A 89 -6.99 3.05 14.36
CA ALA A 89 -5.89 3.70 15.08
C ALA A 89 -6.44 4.33 16.37
N ASP A 90 -5.76 4.10 17.49
CA ASP A 90 -6.10 4.72 18.77
C ASP A 90 -4.99 5.67 19.24
N SER A 91 -3.74 5.22 19.14
CA SER A 91 -2.55 6.02 19.39
C SER A 91 -1.51 5.77 18.30
N GLU A 92 -0.31 6.34 18.41
CA GLU A 92 0.79 6.05 17.48
C GLU A 92 1.21 4.56 17.51
N LEU A 93 1.05 3.90 18.66
CA LEU A 93 1.50 2.52 18.87
C LEU A 93 0.34 1.54 19.15
N ASP A 94 -0.88 2.04 19.33
CA ASP A 94 -2.03 1.25 19.74
C ASP A 94 -3.19 1.30 18.74
N PHE A 95 -3.95 0.21 18.71
CA PHE A 95 -5.13 0.04 17.86
C PHE A 95 -6.35 -0.37 18.70
N LYS A 96 -7.49 0.27 18.41
CA LYS A 96 -8.82 -0.17 18.86
C LYS A 96 -9.36 -1.23 17.91
N THR A 97 -9.96 -2.28 18.45
CA THR A 97 -10.49 -3.39 17.66
C THR A 97 -11.99 -3.52 17.81
N SER A 98 -12.72 -3.80 16.73
CA SER A 98 -14.12 -4.21 16.83
C SER A 98 -14.26 -5.65 17.33
N ASN A 99 -15.50 -6.05 17.61
CA ASN A 99 -15.82 -7.45 17.85
C ASN A 99 -15.55 -8.31 16.60
N TRP A 100 -15.22 -9.57 16.82
CA TRP A 100 -15.08 -10.56 15.76
C TRP A 100 -16.44 -10.90 15.14
N THR A 101 -16.48 -10.90 13.82
CA THR A 101 -17.64 -11.31 13.03
C THR A 101 -17.29 -12.60 12.29
N LYS A 102 -18.06 -13.66 12.56
CA LYS A 102 -17.88 -14.95 11.87
C LYS A 102 -18.29 -14.82 10.40
N MET A 103 -17.44 -15.31 9.51
CA MET A 103 -17.70 -15.33 8.08
C MET A 103 -18.37 -16.65 7.70
N LYS A 104 -19.42 -16.57 6.88
CA LYS A 104 -20.01 -17.73 6.24
C LYS A 104 -19.47 -17.89 4.82
N ARG A 105 -19.44 -19.13 4.34
CA ARG A 105 -19.07 -19.43 2.95
C ARG A 105 -20.08 -18.80 1.99
N ASN A 106 -19.58 -18.31 0.86
CA ASN A 106 -20.36 -17.64 -0.18
C ASN A 106 -21.10 -16.36 0.27
N GLU A 107 -20.82 -15.85 1.46
CA GLU A 107 -21.30 -14.55 1.92
C GLU A 107 -20.20 -13.49 1.78
N ALA A 108 -20.64 -12.27 1.52
CA ALA A 108 -19.80 -11.10 1.38
C ALA A 108 -20.27 -10.03 2.37
N TYR A 109 -19.33 -9.45 3.10
CA TYR A 109 -19.61 -8.48 4.16
C TYR A 109 -19.07 -7.12 3.75
N HIS A 110 -19.93 -6.11 3.77
CA HIS A 110 -19.49 -4.74 3.56
C HIS A 110 -18.80 -4.21 4.83
N ALA A 111 -17.54 -3.82 4.71
CA ALA A 111 -16.75 -3.27 5.80
C ALA A 111 -16.43 -1.80 5.52
N SER A 112 -16.80 -0.92 6.45
CA SER A 112 -16.61 0.52 6.33
C SER A 112 -15.24 1.03 6.81
N CYS A 113 -14.40 0.15 7.36
CA CYS A 113 -13.10 0.46 7.94
C CYS A 113 -11.94 0.25 6.95
N ASP A 114 -10.82 0.93 7.19
CA ASP A 114 -9.65 0.90 6.30
C ASP A 114 -8.77 -0.33 6.49
N PHE A 115 -8.70 -0.84 7.73
CA PHE A 115 -7.91 -1.99 8.12
C PHE A 115 -8.81 -3.09 8.68
N ILE A 116 -8.71 -4.28 8.10
CA ILE A 116 -9.49 -5.45 8.51
C ILE A 116 -8.56 -6.58 8.85
N GLU A 117 -8.61 -7.03 10.09
CA GLU A 117 -7.95 -8.26 10.50
C GLU A 117 -8.85 -9.45 10.20
N THR A 118 -8.26 -10.49 9.62
CA THR A 118 -8.91 -11.79 9.41
C THR A 118 -8.14 -12.87 10.15
N HIS A 119 -8.88 -13.82 10.69
CA HIS A 119 -8.34 -15.00 11.36
C HIS A 119 -9.13 -16.22 10.92
N CYS A 120 -8.45 -17.19 10.33
CA CYS A 120 -9.01 -18.48 9.97
C CYS A 120 -8.36 -19.60 10.77
N ARG A 121 -9.19 -20.57 11.18
CA ARG A 121 -8.79 -21.72 11.98
C ARG A 121 -9.37 -23.01 11.43
N GLU A 122 -8.63 -24.09 11.57
CA GLU A 122 -9.06 -25.45 11.23
C GLU A 122 -8.67 -26.38 12.38
N GLY A 123 -9.64 -27.10 12.94
CA GLY A 123 -9.39 -27.99 14.09
C GLY A 123 -8.79 -27.28 15.31
N GLY A 124 -9.05 -25.98 15.49
CA GLY A 124 -8.49 -25.16 16.57
C GLY A 124 -7.13 -24.53 16.27
N ASN A 125 -6.44 -24.94 15.21
CA ASN A 125 -5.16 -24.38 14.80
C ASN A 125 -5.35 -23.20 13.84
N THR A 126 -4.54 -22.16 14.00
CA THR A 126 -4.53 -21.02 13.07
C THR A 126 -3.93 -21.44 11.74
N THR A 127 -4.73 -21.40 10.68
CA THR A 127 -4.27 -21.70 9.31
C THR A 127 -3.89 -20.43 8.57
N PHE A 128 -4.59 -19.32 8.84
CA PHE A 128 -4.39 -18.06 8.17
C PHE A 128 -4.74 -16.89 9.07
N ARG A 129 -3.87 -15.89 9.12
CA ARG A 129 -4.13 -14.62 9.81
C ARG A 129 -3.56 -13.49 8.97
N TYR A 130 -4.37 -12.47 8.72
CA TYR A 130 -4.03 -11.49 7.70
C TYR A 130 -4.69 -10.14 7.93
N ILE A 131 -3.98 -9.05 7.67
CA ILE A 131 -4.53 -7.69 7.68
C ILE A 131 -4.73 -7.23 6.25
N HIS A 132 -6.00 -7.05 5.88
CA HIS A 132 -6.39 -6.41 4.65
C HIS A 132 -6.42 -4.90 4.83
N SER A 133 -5.94 -4.18 3.83
CA SER A 133 -6.13 -2.74 3.77
C SER A 133 -6.34 -2.28 2.35
N GLN A 134 -7.15 -1.24 2.21
CA GLN A 134 -7.52 -0.69 0.91
C GLN A 134 -7.56 0.82 1.00
N ALA A 135 -6.71 1.50 0.24
CA ALA A 135 -6.80 2.94 0.12
C ALA A 135 -7.92 3.30 -0.86
N ARG A 136 -8.89 4.10 -0.40
CA ARG A 136 -9.90 4.70 -1.26
C ARG A 136 -9.30 5.92 -1.96
N TYR A 137 -9.01 5.81 -3.25
CA TYR A 137 -8.86 7.00 -4.08
C TYR A 137 -10.24 7.41 -4.61
N LEU A 138 -10.63 8.67 -4.39
CA LEU A 138 -11.92 9.24 -4.79
C LEU A 138 -12.14 9.31 -6.31
N HIS A 139 -11.26 8.72 -7.11
CA HIS A 139 -11.43 8.50 -8.54
C HIS A 139 -10.75 7.16 -8.93
N LEU A 140 -11.58 6.12 -9.12
CA LEU A 140 -11.36 4.93 -9.98
C LEU A 140 -10.11 4.04 -9.79
N ALA A 141 -9.36 4.12 -8.69
CA ALA A 141 -8.27 3.18 -8.44
C ALA A 141 -8.30 2.62 -7.01
N THR A 142 -8.60 1.33 -6.89
CA THR A 142 -8.45 0.58 -5.64
C THR A 142 -6.99 0.19 -5.48
N VAL A 143 -6.28 0.79 -4.52
CA VAL A 143 -4.92 0.35 -4.14
C VAL A 143 -5.06 -0.60 -2.96
N ILE A 144 -4.72 -1.88 -3.20
CA ILE A 144 -4.75 -2.93 -2.17
C ILE A 144 -3.37 -2.97 -1.53
N PHE A 145 -3.29 -2.62 -0.24
CA PHE A 145 -2.09 -2.78 0.55
C PHE A 145 -2.19 -4.09 1.33
N VAL A 146 -1.19 -4.94 1.15
CA VAL A 146 -1.18 -6.35 1.58
C VAL A 146 -0.04 -6.44 2.61
N SER A 147 -0.36 -6.35 3.91
CA SER A 147 0.61 -6.55 4.99
C SER A 147 0.39 -7.91 5.66
N ALA A 148 1.29 -8.86 5.41
CA ALA A 148 1.36 -10.10 6.17
C ALA A 148 2.07 -9.82 7.50
N SER A 149 1.39 -10.02 8.62
CA SER A 149 2.01 -9.92 9.95
C SER A 149 2.05 -11.31 10.57
N ASP A 150 3.24 -11.91 10.62
CA ASP A 150 3.47 -13.16 11.36
C ASP A 150 3.55 -12.80 12.86
N PHE A 151 2.41 -12.82 13.56
CA PHE A 151 2.39 -12.75 15.02
C PHE A 151 2.54 -14.16 15.58
N ASN A 152 3.78 -14.48 16.03
CA ASN A 152 4.09 -15.67 16.84
C ASN A 152 3.41 -15.63 18.20
#